data_AF-A0A7W6CSN2-F1
#
_entry.id   AF-A0A7W6CSN2-F1
#
_cell.length_a   1.000
_cell.length_b   1.000
_cell.length_c   1.000
_cell.angle_alpha   90.00
_cell.angle_beta   90.00
_cell.angle_gamma   90.00
#
_symmetry.space_group_name_H-M   'P 1'
#
loop_
_entity.id
_entity.type
_entity.pdbx_description
1 polymer ?
#
loop_
_entity_poly.entity_id
_entity_poly.type
_entity_poly.pdbx_seq_one_letter_code
_entity_poly.pdbx_strand_id
1 'polypeptide(L)'
;MTMFWRHTSTYKNEALAAIHEMMEGLRGAGSIDKLTLRRFDEACLTPAAPLQPDEIKAIREAQHVSQTVFARYLNVPKNLVSDWERDKKRPGRPALRPLSILQRKGPKAMTWPVKIHPSCQFGATLID
;
A
#
# COMPACT_ATOMS: atom_id res chain seq x y z
N MET A 1 28.71 3.63 -8.94
CA MET A 1 27.85 3.89 -7.78
C MET A 1 26.39 3.95 -8.22
N THR A 2 25.82 2.81 -8.64
CA THR A 2 24.39 2.69 -8.95
C THR A 2 23.72 2.07 -7.72
N MET A 3 22.96 2.87 -6.97
CA MET A 3 22.06 2.31 -5.97
C MET A 3 20.99 1.51 -6.71
N PHE A 4 21.19 0.20 -6.78
CA PHE A 4 20.15 -0.76 -7.13
C PHE A 4 19.15 -0.71 -5.98
N TRP A 5 18.01 -0.05 -6.19
CA TRP A 5 16.87 -0.12 -5.28
C TRP A 5 16.45 -1.59 -5.22
N ARG A 6 16.91 -2.33 -4.20
CA ARG A 6 16.46 -3.70 -3.96
C ARG A 6 15.07 -3.62 -3.36
N HIS A 7 14.05 -3.58 -4.21
CA HIS A 7 12.70 -3.92 -3.76
C HIS A 7 12.75 -5.37 -3.29
N THR A 8 12.60 -5.59 -1.98
CA THR A 8 12.25 -6.91 -1.47
C THR A 8 10.80 -7.15 -1.86
N SER A 9 10.59 -7.69 -3.08
CA SER A 9 9.28 -8.19 -3.49
C SER A 9 8.85 -9.26 -2.50
N THR A 10 7.89 -8.92 -1.65
CA THR A 10 7.22 -9.90 -0.80
C THR A 10 6.24 -10.65 -1.68
N TYR A 11 6.62 -11.84 -2.15
CA TYR A 11 5.75 -12.72 -2.95
C TYR A 11 4.61 -13.27 -2.08
N LYS A 12 3.46 -13.54 -2.69
CA LYS A 12 2.29 -14.08 -1.96
C LYS A 12 2.54 -15.51 -1.44
N ASN A 13 3.35 -16.29 -2.14
CA ASN A 13 3.73 -17.66 -1.79
C ASN A 13 5.06 -18.04 -2.46
N GLU A 14 5.64 -19.17 -2.03
CA GLU A 14 6.92 -19.68 -2.55
C GLU A 14 6.86 -20.04 -4.03
N ALA A 15 5.74 -20.59 -4.51
CA ALA A 15 5.59 -20.96 -5.92
C ALA A 15 5.73 -19.74 -6.84
N LEU A 16 5.10 -18.61 -6.50
CA LEU A 16 5.22 -17.36 -7.26
C LEU A 16 6.63 -16.77 -7.17
N ALA A 17 7.32 -16.94 -6.03
CA ALA A 17 8.71 -16.52 -5.90
C ALA A 17 9.63 -17.32 -6.84
N ALA A 18 9.48 -18.65 -6.86
CA ALA A 18 10.27 -19.53 -7.72
C ALA A 18 10.03 -19.27 -9.22
N ILE A 19 8.77 -19.04 -9.63
CA ILE A 19 8.46 -18.70 -11.02
C ILE A 19 9.07 -17.34 -11.40
N HIS A 20 9.02 -16.35 -10.51
CA HIS A 20 9.61 -15.03 -10.77
C HIS A 20 11.14 -15.13 -10.91
N GLU A 21 11.80 -15.87 -10.02
CA GLU A 21 13.26 -16.14 -10.10
C GLU A 21 13.64 -16.84 -11.40
N MET A 22 12.85 -17.82 -11.85
CA MET A 22 13.05 -18.47 -13.15
C MET A 22 12.95 -17.46 -14.31
N MET A 23 11.96 -16.58 -14.29
CA MET A 23 11.79 -15.54 -15.32
C MET A 23 12.95 -14.54 -15.32
N GLU A 24 13.49 -14.16 -14.16
CA GLU A 24 14.71 -13.35 -14.06
C GLU A 24 15.91 -14.09 -14.65
N GLY A 25 16.05 -15.39 -14.40
CA GLY A 25 17.08 -16.24 -14.99
C GLY A 25 17.00 -16.31 -16.52
N LEU A 26 15.80 -16.52 -17.07
CA LEU A 26 15.56 -16.51 -18.52
C LEU A 26 15.93 -15.17 -19.15
N ARG A 27 15.65 -14.06 -18.47
CA ARG A 27 16.07 -12.73 -18.92
C ARG A 27 17.59 -12.57 -18.87
N GLY A 28 18.23 -13.04 -17.80
CA GLY A 28 19.69 -13.02 -17.65
C GLY A 28 20.42 -13.82 -18.73
N ALA A 29 19.82 -14.92 -19.19
CA ALA A 29 20.31 -15.74 -20.29
C ALA A 29 19.99 -15.17 -21.69
N GLY A 30 19.21 -14.08 -21.79
CA GLY A 30 18.79 -13.49 -23.06
C GLY A 30 17.64 -14.21 -23.77
N SER A 31 17.06 -15.24 -23.14
CA SER A 31 15.97 -16.05 -23.70
C SER A 31 14.63 -15.30 -23.77
N ILE A 32 14.45 -14.28 -22.92
CA ILE A 32 13.30 -13.36 -22.97
C ILE A 32 13.76 -11.92 -22.87
N ASP A 33 13.00 -11.02 -23.49
CA ASP A 33 13.28 -9.59 -23.45
C ASP A 33 12.71 -8.90 -22.20
N LYS A 34 13.11 -7.63 -22.01
CA LYS A 34 12.62 -6.81 -20.88
C LYS A 34 11.11 -6.56 -20.94
N LEU A 35 10.52 -6.51 -22.12
CA LEU A 35 9.09 -6.30 -22.28
C LEU A 35 8.30 -7.52 -21.79
N THR A 36 8.79 -8.72 -22.06
CA THR A 36 8.21 -9.98 -21.60
C THR A 36 8.24 -10.09 -20.08
N LEU A 37 9.38 -9.76 -19.43
CA LEU A 37 9.44 -9.74 -17.96
C LEU A 37 8.46 -8.71 -17.36
N ARG A 38 8.35 -7.52 -17.95
CA ARG A 38 7.38 -6.50 -17.50
C ARG A 38 5.93 -6.96 -17.62
N ARG A 39 5.56 -7.62 -18.73
CA ARG A 39 4.21 -8.19 -18.91
C ARG A 39 3.91 -9.27 -17.87
N PHE A 40 4.92 -10.06 -17.51
CA PHE A 40 4.80 -11.03 -16.41
C PHE A 40 4.57 -10.33 -15.07
N ASP A 41 5.38 -9.32 -14.72
CA ASP A 41 5.21 -8.54 -13.49
C ASP A 41 3.81 -7.90 -13.41
N GLU A 42 3.33 -7.35 -14.52
CA GLU A 42 1.98 -6.76 -14.64
C GLU A 42 0.88 -7.81 -14.45
N ALA A 43 1.04 -9.00 -15.01
CA ALA A 43 0.09 -10.10 -14.83
C ALA A 43 0.03 -10.59 -13.37
N CYS A 44 1.11 -10.42 -12.60
CA CYS A 44 1.12 -10.70 -11.17
C CYS A 44 0.40 -9.63 -10.32
N LEU A 45 0.09 -8.45 -10.88
CA LEU A 45 -0.61 -7.39 -10.14
C LEU A 45 -2.04 -7.79 -9.82
N THR A 46 -2.31 -8.03 -8.55
CA THR A 46 -3.68 -8.26 -8.09
C THR A 46 -4.40 -6.92 -7.92
N PRO A 47 -5.62 -6.77 -8.48
CA PRO A 47 -6.47 -5.62 -8.18
C PRO A 47 -6.74 -5.53 -6.68
N ALA A 48 -6.78 -4.31 -6.15
CA ALA A 48 -7.24 -4.12 -4.79
C ALA A 48 -8.75 -4.40 -4.74
N ALA A 49 -9.18 -5.24 -3.79
CA ALA A 49 -10.58 -5.56 -3.62
C ALA A 49 -11.38 -4.31 -3.20
N PRO A 50 -12.63 -4.15 -3.66
CA PRO A 50 -13.54 -3.16 -3.10
C PRO A 50 -13.71 -3.37 -1.59
N LEU A 51 -13.85 -2.28 -0.85
CA LEU A 51 -14.08 -2.30 0.60
C LEU A 51 -15.47 -1.78 0.94
N GLN A 52 -16.10 -2.41 1.93
CA GLN A 52 -17.33 -1.97 2.56
C GLN A 52 -17.08 -0.83 3.56
N PRO A 53 -18.09 0.00 3.87
CA PRO A 53 -17.98 1.09 4.83
C PRO A 53 -17.40 0.65 6.18
N ASP A 54 -17.90 -0.47 6.71
CA ASP A 54 -17.47 -1.02 7.99
C ASP A 54 -16.02 -1.51 7.97
N GLU A 55 -15.56 -2.04 6.83
CA GLU A 55 -14.15 -2.46 6.67
C GLU A 55 -13.22 -1.24 6.68
N ILE A 56 -13.62 -0.13 6.04
CA ILE A 56 -12.83 1.11 6.03
C ILE A 56 -12.72 1.67 7.46
N LYS A 57 -13.84 1.70 8.19
CA LYS A 57 -13.89 2.12 9.59
C LYS A 57 -13.01 1.22 10.47
N ALA A 58 -13.10 -0.10 10.29
CA ALA A 58 -12.29 -1.07 11.02
C ALA A 58 -10.78 -0.89 10.76
N ILE A 59 -10.38 -0.62 9.51
CA ILE A 59 -8.97 -0.31 9.18
C ILE A 59 -8.51 0.90 9.98
N ARG A 60 -9.28 2.00 9.99
CA ARG A 60 -8.94 3.21 10.74
C ARG A 60 -8.80 2.95 12.24
N GLU A 61 -9.77 2.26 12.82
CA GLU A 61 -9.82 1.99 14.26
C GLU A 61 -8.70 1.05 14.69
N ALA A 62 -8.34 0.07 13.87
CA ALA A 62 -7.19 -0.81 14.10
C ALA A 62 -5.85 -0.05 14.09
N GLN A 63 -5.79 1.14 13.48
CA GLN A 63 -4.60 2.00 13.53
C GLN A 63 -4.65 3.03 14.68
N HIS A 64 -5.72 3.07 15.47
CA HIS A 64 -5.91 4.01 16.58
C HIS A 64 -5.77 5.48 16.19
N VAL A 65 -6.30 5.86 15.03
CA VAL A 65 -6.24 7.24 14.52
C VAL A 65 -7.62 7.84 14.26
N SER A 66 -7.71 9.17 14.40
CA SER A 66 -8.91 9.93 14.05
C SER A 66 -9.15 9.94 12.54
N GLN A 67 -10.37 10.23 12.10
CA GLN A 67 -10.70 10.36 10.67
C GLN A 67 -9.80 11.38 9.96
N THR A 68 -9.44 12.46 10.65
CA THR A 68 -8.56 13.51 10.12
C THR A 68 -7.15 12.99 9.86
N VAL A 69 -6.57 12.25 10.81
CA VAL A 69 -5.23 11.68 10.65
C VAL A 69 -5.23 10.57 9.61
N PHE A 70 -6.27 9.74 9.57
CA PHE A 70 -6.43 8.70 8.55
C PHE A 70 -6.51 9.28 7.14
N ALA A 71 -7.26 10.37 6.96
CA ALA A 71 -7.38 11.08 5.70
C ALA A 71 -6.03 11.64 5.20
N ARG A 72 -5.16 12.09 6.11
CA ARG A 72 -3.80 12.54 5.78
C ARG A 72 -2.93 11.42 5.23
N TYR A 73 -2.99 10.21 5.82
CA TYR A 73 -2.26 9.06 5.29
C TYR A 73 -2.71 8.65 3.88
N LEU A 74 -4.00 8.84 3.61
CA LEU A 74 -4.61 8.51 2.32
C LEU A 74 -4.52 9.65 1.28
N ASN A 75 -4.01 10.82 1.68
CA ASN A 75 -4.00 12.05 0.88
C ASN A 75 -5.38 12.42 0.30
N VAL A 76 -6.41 12.40 1.16
CA VAL A 76 -7.79 12.76 0.82
C VAL A 76 -8.37 13.71 1.87
N PRO A 77 -9.45 14.46 1.57
CA PRO A 77 -10.08 15.30 2.57
C PRO A 77 -10.88 14.44 3.59
N LYS A 78 -10.95 14.89 4.85
CA LYS A 78 -11.62 14.18 5.96
C LYS A 78 -13.10 13.88 5.70
N ASN A 79 -13.80 14.78 5.00
CA ASN A 79 -15.19 14.57 4.63
C ASN A 79 -15.37 13.36 3.69
N LEU A 80 -14.39 13.06 2.84
CA LEU A 80 -14.45 11.92 1.93
C LEU A 80 -14.29 10.59 2.70
N VAL A 81 -13.42 10.53 3.70
CA VAL A 81 -13.34 9.39 4.63
C VAL A 81 -14.66 9.20 5.36
N SER A 82 -15.26 10.28 5.86
CA SER A 82 -16.57 10.22 6.52
C SER A 82 -17.69 9.78 5.57
N ASP A 83 -17.66 10.19 4.30
CA ASP A 83 -18.60 9.72 3.28
C ASP A 83 -18.43 8.22 3.00
N TRP A 84 -17.19 7.71 2.99
CA TRP A 84 -16.90 6.28 2.82
C TRP A 84 -17.41 5.45 4.00
N GLU A 85 -17.11 5.87 5.24
CA GLU A 85 -17.52 5.14 6.46
C GLU A 85 -19.04 5.16 6.69
N ARG A 86 -19.80 6.04 6.01
CA ARG A 86 -21.28 6.14 6.11
C ARG A 86 -22.01 5.67 4.86
N ASP A 87 -21.31 5.00 3.95
CA ASP A 87 -21.83 4.53 2.67
C ASP A 87 -22.44 5.61 1.74
N LYS A 88 -22.03 6.87 1.90
CA LYS A 88 -22.47 7.95 0.98
C LYS A 88 -21.72 7.93 -0.34
N LYS A 89 -20.48 7.46 -0.30
CA LYS A 89 -19.59 7.30 -1.46
C LYS A 89 -18.77 6.04 -1.30
N ARG A 90 -18.28 5.50 -2.42
CA ARG A 90 -17.30 4.41 -2.42
C ARG A 90 -15.91 4.92 -2.76
N PRO A 91 -14.84 4.37 -2.16
CA PRO A 91 -13.48 4.71 -2.53
C PRO A 91 -13.21 4.33 -3.99
N GLY A 92 -12.70 5.29 -4.77
CA GLY A 92 -12.26 5.04 -6.14
C GLY A 92 -11.05 4.09 -6.16
N ARG A 93 -10.78 3.49 -7.32
CA ARG A 93 -9.64 2.57 -7.52
C ARG A 93 -8.29 3.09 -6.96
N PRO A 94 -7.94 4.39 -7.10
CA PRO A 94 -6.69 4.91 -6.53
C PRO A 94 -6.61 4.84 -5.00
N ALA A 95 -7.75 4.88 -4.29
CA ALA A 95 -7.81 4.85 -2.83
C ALA A 95 -7.76 3.42 -2.27
N LEU A 96 -8.18 2.41 -3.04
CA LEU A 96 -8.20 1.01 -2.58
C LEU A 96 -6.80 0.47 -2.28
N ARG A 97 -5.78 0.86 -3.07
CA ARG A 97 -4.41 0.38 -2.85
C ARG A 97 -3.81 0.95 -1.55
N PRO A 98 -3.87 2.27 -1.29
CA PRO A 98 -3.46 2.82 0.01
C PRO A 98 -4.21 2.24 1.21
N LEU A 99 -5.54 2.05 1.11
CA LEU A 99 -6.33 1.40 2.15
C LEU A 99 -5.82 -0.02 2.44
N SER A 100 -5.52 -0.80 1.39
CA SER A 100 -4.96 -2.14 1.54
C SER A 100 -3.56 -2.14 2.19
N ILE A 101 -2.76 -1.10 1.97
CA ILE A 101 -1.44 -0.97 2.59
C ILE A 101 -1.59 -0.62 4.08
N LEU A 102 -2.48 0.31 4.43
CA LEU A 102 -2.77 0.62 5.82
C LEU A 102 -3.29 -0.60 6.58
N GLN A 103 -4.19 -1.38 5.97
CA GLN A 103 -4.71 -2.61 6.55
C GLN A 103 -3.61 -3.64 6.85
N ARG A 104 -2.66 -3.85 5.92
CA ARG A 104 -1.64 -4.90 6.06
C ARG A 104 -0.37 -4.47 6.80
N LYS A 105 0.03 -3.21 6.65
CA LYS A 105 1.35 -2.71 7.07
C LYS A 105 1.28 -1.52 8.04
N GLY A 106 0.10 -0.96 8.24
CA GLY A 106 -0.10 0.20 9.10
C GLY A 106 0.49 1.51 8.56
N PRO A 107 0.37 2.61 9.33
CA PRO A 107 0.75 3.96 8.89
C PRO A 107 2.25 4.13 8.66
N LYS A 108 3.10 3.35 9.34
CA LYS A 108 4.56 3.40 9.14
C LYS A 108 4.98 3.11 7.70
N ALA A 109 4.19 2.34 6.96
CA ALA A 109 4.44 2.07 5.54
C ALA A 109 4.08 3.24 4.61
N MET A 110 3.29 4.20 5.09
CA MET A 110 2.93 5.43 4.36
C MET A 110 3.83 6.61 4.71
N THR A 111 4.49 6.56 5.87
CA THR A 111 5.39 7.63 6.31
C THR A 111 6.76 7.45 5.69
N TRP A 112 7.27 8.51 5.06
CA TRP A 112 8.68 8.62 4.76
C TRP A 112 9.48 8.84 6.06
N PRO A 113 10.67 8.25 6.23
CA PRO A 113 11.54 8.60 7.35
C PRO A 113 12.02 10.04 7.19
N VAL A 114 11.24 10.97 7.72
CA VAL A 114 11.71 12.33 8.01
C VAL A 114 12.51 12.22 9.30
N LYS A 115 13.74 12.74 9.33
CA LYS A 115 14.45 12.98 10.61
C LYS A 115 13.69 14.08 11.34
N ILE A 116 12.65 13.71 12.07
CA ILE A 116 11.91 14.62 12.92
C ILE A 116 12.77 14.87 14.16
N HIS A 117 12.98 16.14 14.51
CA HIS A 117 13.64 16.52 15.76
C HIS A 117 12.90 15.86 16.93
N PRO A 118 13.58 15.32 17.97
CA PRO A 118 12.94 14.53 19.03
C PRO A 118 11.84 15.25 19.83
N SER A 119 11.74 16.59 19.72
CA SER A 119 10.65 17.39 20.28
C SER A 119 9.40 17.50 19.39
N CYS A 120 9.49 17.18 18.10
CA CYS A 120 8.36 17.03 17.19
C CYS A 120 7.85 15.60 17.25
N GLN A 121 7.42 15.16 18.42
CA GLN A 121 6.43 14.10 18.47
C GLN A 121 5.16 14.72 17.91
N PHE A 122 4.91 14.53 16.61
CA PHE A 122 3.57 14.68 16.08
C PHE A 122 2.68 13.80 16.97
N GLY A 123 1.88 14.44 17.83
CA GLY A 123 0.89 13.78 18.67
C GLY A 123 -0.05 13.00 17.76
N ALA A 124 0.27 11.73 17.54
CA ALA A 124 -0.43 10.86 16.61
C ALA A 124 -1.11 9.74 17.37
N THR A 125 -1.70 10.05 18.52
CA THR A 125 -2.66 9.20 19.22
C THR A 125 -3.49 10.11 20.12
N LEU A 126 -4.54 10.69 19.56
CA LEU A 126 -5.72 11.07 20.31
C LEU A 126 -6.89 10.73 19.40
N ILE A 127 -7.55 9.63 19.76
CA ILE A 127 -8.93 9.40 19.38
C ILE A 127 -9.67 10.57 20.01
N ASP A 128 -10.20 11.48 19.18
CA ASP A 128 -11.17 12.48 19.63
C ASP A 128 -12.43 11.76 20.18
#